data_AF-A0A3B9VW71-F1
#
_entry.id   AF-A0A3B9VW71-F1
#
_cell.length_a   1.000
_cell.length_b   1.000
_cell.length_c   1.000
_cell.angle_alpha   90.00
_cell.angle_beta   90.00
_cell.angle_gamma   90.00
#
_symmetry.space_group_name_H-M   'P 1'
#
loop_
_entity.id
_entity.type
_entity.pdbx_description
1 polymer ?
#
loop_
_entity_poly.entity_id
_entity_poly.type
_entity_poly.pdbx_seq_one_letter_code
_entity_poly.pdbx_strand_id
1 'polypeptide(L)' 'LRGKQPKLSTSQESHLVKLHTAGEHTMYELAELFSVGRSTVYRAVERARQRTGTPAVS' A
#
# COMPACT_ATOMS: atom_id res chain seq x y z
N LEU A 1 24.03 1.80 -6.48
CA LEU A 1 22.92 1.11 -7.18
C LEU A 1 21.61 1.75 -6.74
N ARG A 2 21.00 2.63 -7.55
CA ARG A 2 19.66 3.12 -7.22
C ARG A 2 18.68 1.99 -7.51
N GLY A 3 18.07 1.44 -6.47
CA GLY A 3 17.03 0.42 -6.61
C GLY A 3 15.91 0.91 -7.53
N LYS A 4 15.23 -0.01 -8.21
CA LYS A 4 14.07 0.29 -9.05
C LYS A 4 13.06 1.07 -8.22
N GLN A 5 12.66 2.25 -8.68
CA GLN A 5 11.65 3.05 -7.99
C GLN A 5 10.36 2.23 -7.81
N PRO A 6 9.69 2.31 -6.64
CA PRO A 6 8.39 1.70 -6.45
C PRO A 6 7.39 2.20 -7.51
N LYS A 7 6.48 1.33 -7.95
CA LYS A 7 5.43 1.70 -8.92
C LYS A 7 4.47 2.79 -8.41
N LEU A 8 4.36 2.94 -7.09
CA LEU A 8 3.54 3.95 -6.44
C LEU A 8 4.44 4.99 -5.77
N SER A 9 4.10 6.26 -5.93
CA SER A 9 4.64 7.32 -5.08
C SER A 9 4.14 7.19 -3.64
N THR A 10 4.83 7.83 -2.69
CA THR A 10 4.42 7.85 -1.28
C THR A 10 2.98 8.37 -1.09
N SER A 11 2.59 9.38 -1.88
CA SER A 11 1.23 9.95 -1.84
C SER A 11 0.18 8.94 -2.33
N GLN A 12 0.46 8.28 -3.47
CA GLN A 12 -0.43 7.23 -3.99
C GLN A 12 -0.54 6.05 -3.03
N GLU A 13 0.57 5.62 -2.42
CA GLU A 13 0.54 4.55 -1.42
C GLU A 13 -0.32 4.93 -0.21
N SER A 14 -0.15 6.16 0.31
CA SER A 14 -0.96 6.66 1.44
C SER A 14 -2.45 6.70 1.09
N HIS A 15 -2.80 7.17 -0.11
CA HIS A 15 -4.18 7.21 -0.56
C HIS A 15 -4.78 5.81 -0.75
N LEU A 16 -4.04 4.89 -1.39
CA LEU A 16 -4.44 3.50 -1.54
C LEU A 16 -4.74 2.85 -0.19
N VAL A 17 -3.83 3.03 0.79
CA VAL A 17 -4.01 2.47 2.14
C VAL A 17 -5.24 3.05 2.82
N LYS A 18 -5.50 4.36 2.71
CA LYS A 18 -6.70 4.99 3.27
C LYS A 18 -7.98 4.37 2.71
N LEU A 19 -8.09 4.23 1.38
CA LEU A 19 -9.24 3.61 0.72
C LEU A 19 -9.41 2.15 1.15
N HIS A 20 -8.31 1.39 1.26
CA HIS A 20 -8.36 0.02 1.77
C HIS A 20 -8.85 -0.05 3.22
N THR A 21 -8.33 0.81 4.10
CA THR A 21 -8.73 0.82 5.52
C THR A 21 -10.15 1.29 5.74
N ALA A 22 -10.69 2.12 4.85
CA ALA A 22 -12.09 2.54 4.87
C ALA A 22 -13.04 1.39 4.47
N GLY A 23 -12.53 0.30 3.88
CA GLY A 23 -13.34 -0.82 3.42
C GLY A 23 -14.19 -0.50 2.18
N GLU A 24 -13.97 0.64 1.54
CA GLU A 24 -14.75 1.11 0.38
C GLU A 24 -14.42 0.37 -0.92
N HIS A 25 -13.24 -0.26 -0.99
CA HIS A 25 -12.76 -0.92 -2.20
C HIS A 25 -12.12 -2.27 -1.88
N THR A 26 -12.37 -3.25 -2.74
CA THR A 26 -11.66 -4.53 -2.75
C THR A 26 -10.21 -4.37 -3.23
N MET A 27 -9.37 -5.37 -2.98
CA MET A 27 -7.99 -5.39 -3.49
C MET A 27 -7.91 -5.35 -5.02
N TYR A 28 -8.93 -5.85 -5.71
CA TYR A 28 -9.00 -5.83 -7.16
C TYR A 28 -9.36 -4.43 -7.67
N GLU A 29 -10.37 -3.78 -7.11
CA GLU A 29 -10.75 -2.41 -7.49
C GLU A 29 -9.64 -1.41 -7.22
N LEU A 30 -8.89 -1.57 -6.13
CA LEU A 30 -7.69 -0.76 -5.86
C LEU A 30 -6.58 -0.99 -6.88
N ALA A 31 -6.46 -2.20 -7.43
CA ALA A 31 -5.46 -2.49 -8.45
C ALA A 31 -5.80 -1.74 -9.75
N GLU A 32 -7.07 -1.78 -10.17
CA GLU A 32 -7.58 -1.06 -11.34
C GLU A 32 -7.49 0.46 -11.15
N LEU A 33 -7.97 0.99 -10.02
CA LEU A 33 -8.00 2.44 -9.72
C LEU A 33 -6.61 3.09 -9.78
N PHE A 34 -5.57 2.35 -9.38
CA PHE A 34 -4.20 2.85 -9.39
C PHE A 34 -3.38 2.37 -10.60
N SER A 35 -3.99 1.64 -11.54
CA SER A 35 -3.31 1.04 -12.69
C SER A 35 -2.07 0.20 -12.30
N VAL A 36 -2.19 -0.59 -11.24
CA VAL A 36 -1.13 -1.48 -10.73
C VAL A 36 -1.61 -2.92 -10.59
N GLY A 37 -0.69 -3.87 -10.51
CA GLY A 37 -1.06 -5.26 -10.19
C GLY A 37 -1.42 -5.45 -8.72
N ARG A 38 -2.31 -6.40 -8.41
CA ARG A 38 -2.74 -6.77 -7.04
C ARG A 38 -1.58 -6.97 -6.05
N SER A 39 -0.47 -7.55 -6.50
CA SER A 39 0.73 -7.74 -5.66
C SER A 39 1.32 -6.41 -5.16
N THR A 40 1.16 -5.33 -5.92
CA THR A 40 1.58 -3.98 -5.50
C THR A 40 0.66 -3.45 -4.41
N VAL A 41 -0.65 -3.67 -4.53
CA VAL A 41 -1.67 -3.33 -3.53
C VAL A 41 -1.38 -4.06 -2.22
N TYR A 42 -1.17 -5.38 -2.26
CA TYR A 42 -0.81 -6.17 -1.07
C TYR A 42 0.43 -5.62 -0.37
N ARG A 43 1.53 -5.39 -1.12
CA ARG A 43 2.77 -4.87 -0.53
C ARG A 43 2.63 -3.46 0.06
N ALA A 44 1.78 -2.61 -0.52
CA ALA A 44 1.48 -1.28 0.03
C ALA A 44 0.76 -1.38 1.38
N VAL A 45 -0.26 -2.25 1.46
CA VAL A 45 -1.00 -2.50 2.70
C VAL A 45 -0.11 -3.14 3.76
N GLU A 46 0.69 -4.15 3.40
CA GLU A 46 1.64 -4.78 4.33
C GLU A 46 2.67 -3.79 4.86
N ARG A 47 3.25 -2.95 4.00
CA ARG A 47 4.18 -1.90 4.43
C ARG A 47 3.52 -0.92 5.38
N ALA A 48 2.26 -0.55 5.16
CA ALA A 48 1.51 0.31 6.07
C ALA A 48 1.22 -0.36 7.42
N ARG A 49 0.90 -1.66 7.42
CA ARG A 49 0.75 -2.45 8.65
C ARG A 49 2.06 -2.51 9.45
N GLN A 50 3.18 -2.73 8.78
CA GLN A 50 4.51 -2.73 9.43
C GLN A 50 4.89 -1.36 10.00
N ARG A 51 4.45 -0.25 9.39
CA ARG A 51 4.65 1.10 9.93
C ARG A 51 3.77 1.44 11.13
N THR A 52 2.58 0.84 11.22
CA THR A 52 1.61 1.07 12.31
C THR A 52 1.83 0.11 13.49
N GLY A 53 2.48 -1.02 13.26
CA GLY A 53 3.03 -1.86 14.32
C GLY A 53 4.25 -1.19 14.95
N THR A 54 4.04 -0.42 16.01
CA THR A 54 5.10 -0.02 16.94
C THR A 54 5.92 -1.25 17.34
N PRO A 55 7.27 -1.26 17.22
CA PRO A 55 8.07 -2.23 17.96
C PRO A 55 7.92 -1.85 19.42
N ALA A 56 7.09 -2.57 20.16
CA ALA A 56 7.18 -2.58 21.60
C ALA A 56 8.57 -3.15 21.92
N VAL A 57 9.53 -2.26 22.13
CA VAL A 57 10.83 -2.59 22.69
C VAL A 57 10.53 -3.21 24.06
N SER A 58 10.95 -4.46 24.22
CA SER A 58 10.91 -5.20 25.49
C SER A 58 11.79 -4.55 26.54
#